data_AF-A0A2V2VV30-F1
#
_entry.id   AF-A0A2V2VV30-F1
#
_cell.length_a   1.000
_cell.length_b   1.000
_cell.length_c   1.000
_cell.angle_alpha   90.00
_cell.angle_beta   90.00
_cell.angle_gamma   90.00
#
_symmetry.space_group_name_H-M   'P 1'
#
loop_
_entity.id
_entity.type
_entity.pdbx_description
1 polymer ?
#
loop_
_entity_poly.entity_id
_entity_poly.type
_entity_poly.pdbx_seq_one_letter_code
_entity_poly.pdbx_strand_id
1 'polypeptide(L)'
;MYSNNPSNNEISVILFINNERCEGISFSVERDAPADIPVEGGTNTSAIRKAARRYNGLYELFFSMELEENKLCAFARGRIVGHALLPSGAIHYLGPLMPPGEPVDSAMFVEDIPDTIQLRFTLDMKVPVGVSAVWPAELLLADHVMAIIDNDDLSGSVPSSHVQNLVRELPFYNRGMRRFNNWSNFVRFFAMYYHSWELIQYSEEMHEHLGFSKLMLAGEMRMVSKKFLNSYMRADKERDIIRYEAFLEFQHLLLSFTGPFDGTRRSPRLSNDAFRLLGESRSFRTLNTVNYVRILRLVALDPERYVLFDAHHPIRIDWKHSEETTPGLVEMCPV
;
A
#
# COMPACT_ATOMS: atom_id res chain seq x y z
N MET A 1 -25.81 36.52 -31.29
CA MET A 1 -24.55 36.48 -30.52
C MET A 1 -24.78 35.60 -29.32
N TYR A 2 -24.32 34.36 -29.36
CA TYR A 2 -24.37 33.48 -28.19
C TYR A 2 -23.23 33.85 -27.27
N SER A 3 -23.57 34.31 -26.07
CA SER A 3 -22.65 34.54 -24.96
C SER A 3 -22.06 33.19 -24.51
N ASN A 4 -20.95 32.77 -25.12
CA ASN A 4 -20.09 31.73 -24.56
C ASN A 4 -19.18 32.37 -23.50
N ASN A 5 -19.73 32.72 -22.35
CA ASN A 5 -18.92 32.78 -21.14
C ASN A 5 -18.81 31.34 -20.65
N PRO A 6 -17.62 30.70 -20.69
CA PRO A 6 -17.43 29.54 -19.84
C PRO A 6 -17.67 30.02 -18.41
N SER A 7 -18.65 29.44 -17.72
CA SER A 7 -18.84 29.68 -16.31
C SER A 7 -17.60 29.15 -15.59
N ASN A 8 -16.62 30.03 -15.33
CA ASN A 8 -15.52 29.74 -14.43
C ASN A 8 -16.12 29.54 -13.05
N ASN A 9 -16.30 28.28 -12.67
CA ASN A 9 -16.76 27.94 -11.33
C ASN A 9 -15.52 27.89 -10.43
N GLU A 10 -15.45 28.85 -9.52
CA GLU A 10 -14.47 28.84 -8.45
C GLU A 10 -14.88 27.79 -7.40
N ILE A 11 -13.93 26.94 -7.03
CA ILE A 11 -14.11 25.85 -6.06
C ILE A 11 -13.25 26.15 -4.84
N SER A 12 -13.90 26.27 -3.68
CA SER A 12 -13.23 26.46 -2.40
C SER A 12 -12.93 25.12 -1.72
N VAL A 13 -11.74 25.02 -1.12
CA VAL A 13 -11.23 23.85 -0.42
C VAL A 13 -10.93 24.21 1.02
N ILE A 14 -11.32 23.33 1.93
CA ILE A 14 -10.90 23.39 3.32
C ILE A 14 -9.67 22.51 3.45
N LEU A 15 -8.54 23.10 3.84
CA LEU A 15 -7.31 22.39 4.16
C LEU A 15 -6.90 22.68 5.60
N PHE A 16 -6.62 21.62 6.35
CA PHE A 16 -5.92 21.69 7.62
C PHE A 16 -4.53 21.09 7.49
N ILE A 17 -3.54 21.71 8.13
CA ILE A 17 -2.20 21.16 8.33
C ILE A 17 -1.95 21.11 9.84
N ASN A 18 -1.74 19.91 10.39
CA ASN A 18 -1.58 19.69 11.84
C ASN A 18 -2.68 20.35 12.70
N ASN A 19 -3.93 20.24 12.23
CA ASN A 19 -5.14 20.88 12.81
C ASN A 19 -5.24 22.41 12.68
N GLU A 20 -4.30 23.06 12.01
CA GLU A 20 -4.39 24.49 11.69
C GLU A 20 -5.01 24.70 10.30
N ARG A 21 -6.07 25.53 10.22
CA ARG A 21 -6.74 25.82 8.94
C ARG A 21 -5.87 26.73 8.07
N CYS A 22 -5.66 26.35 6.82
CA CYS A 22 -5.02 27.22 5.83
C CYS A 22 -6.00 28.26 5.28
N GLU A 23 -5.52 29.45 4.98
CA GLU A 23 -6.36 30.55 4.49
C GLU A 23 -6.60 30.47 2.97
N GLY A 24 -7.86 30.67 2.56
CA GLY A 24 -8.21 31.15 1.22
C GLY A 24 -7.90 30.24 0.03
N ILE A 25 -7.94 28.91 0.20
CA ILE A 25 -7.65 27.99 -0.92
C ILE A 25 -8.87 27.86 -1.83
N SER A 26 -8.80 28.51 -2.98
CA SER A 26 -9.75 28.33 -4.08
C SER A 26 -9.03 28.08 -5.41
N PHE A 27 -9.67 27.35 -6.32
CA PHE A 27 -9.16 27.14 -7.68
C PHE A 27 -10.29 27.20 -8.70
N SER A 28 -9.95 27.63 -9.92
CA SER A 28 -10.90 27.69 -11.03
C SER A 28 -11.05 26.35 -11.71
N VAL A 29 -12.28 25.98 -12.06
CA VAL A 29 -12.58 24.84 -12.92
C VAL A 29 -13.07 25.33 -14.28
N GLU A 30 -12.37 24.94 -15.33
CA GLU A 30 -12.71 25.20 -16.73
C GLU A 30 -13.04 23.88 -17.43
N ARG A 31 -14.23 23.78 -18.01
CA ARG A 31 -14.68 22.56 -18.73
C ARG A 31 -14.49 21.27 -17.91
N ASP A 32 -14.87 21.33 -16.64
CA ASP A 32 -14.78 20.24 -15.66
C ASP A 32 -13.36 19.77 -15.29
N ALA A 33 -12.33 20.52 -15.67
CA ALA A 33 -10.95 20.32 -15.24
C ALA A 33 -10.44 21.51 -14.41
N PRO A 34 -9.64 21.29 -13.37
CA PRO A 34 -8.97 22.38 -12.66
C PRO A 34 -7.99 23.09 -13.60
N ALA A 35 -7.86 24.41 -13.44
CA ALA A 35 -6.80 25.17 -14.09
C ALA A 35 -5.42 24.64 -13.66
N ASP A 36 -4.48 24.53 -14.60
CA ASP A 36 -3.12 24.05 -14.35
C ASP A 36 -2.22 25.15 -13.76
N ILE A 37 -2.71 25.81 -12.72
CA ILE A 37 -2.01 26.89 -12.02
C ILE A 37 -1.98 26.53 -10.53
N PRO A 38 -0.80 26.47 -9.90
CA PRO A 38 -0.70 26.27 -8.47
C PRO A 38 -1.41 27.39 -7.70
N VAL A 39 -2.05 27.03 -6.60
CA VAL A 39 -2.69 27.97 -5.67
C VAL A 39 -1.90 27.99 -4.37
N GLU A 40 -1.77 29.17 -3.77
CA GLU A 40 -0.99 29.36 -2.56
C GLU A 40 -1.91 29.59 -1.38
N GLY A 41 -1.73 28.81 -0.31
CA GLY A 41 -2.42 28.97 0.96
C GLY A 41 -1.49 29.54 2.02
N GLY A 42 -1.94 30.58 2.70
CA GLY A 42 -1.26 31.10 3.88
C GLY A 42 -1.31 30.08 5.02
N THR A 43 -0.19 29.90 5.73
CA THR A 43 -0.11 28.98 6.87
C THR A 43 0.37 29.69 8.12
N ASN A 44 -0.14 29.30 9.28
CA ASN A 44 0.41 29.72 10.56
C ASN A 44 1.50 28.73 10.98
N THR A 45 2.70 28.92 10.42
CA THR A 45 3.87 28.03 10.61
C THR A 45 4.18 27.80 12.09
N SER A 46 3.96 28.79 12.95
CA SER A 46 4.19 28.68 14.39
C SER A 46 3.26 27.66 15.07
N ALA A 47 1.97 27.68 14.72
CA ALA A 47 0.98 26.73 15.22
C ALA A 47 1.24 25.32 14.67
N ILE A 48 1.48 25.22 13.35
CA ILE A 48 1.80 23.94 12.68
C ILE A 48 3.03 23.29 13.28
N ARG A 49 4.10 24.06 13.54
CA ARG A 49 5.34 23.57 14.15
C ARG A 49 5.15 23.07 15.56
N LYS A 50 4.30 23.73 16.34
CA LYS A 50 3.99 23.33 17.71
C LYS A 50 3.18 22.02 17.76
N ALA A 51 2.31 21.79 16.78
CA ALA A 51 1.47 20.60 16.69
C ALA A 51 2.13 19.45 15.91
N ALA A 52 3.20 19.71 15.16
CA ALA A 52 3.89 18.72 14.35
C ALA A 52 4.53 17.63 15.22
N ARG A 53 4.14 16.37 14.96
CA ARG A 53 4.92 15.22 15.44
C ARG A 53 6.32 15.28 14.85
N ARG A 54 7.31 14.81 15.61
CA ARG A 54 8.70 14.71 15.14
C ARG A 54 9.14 13.26 15.01
N TYR A 55 9.90 12.99 13.95
CA TYR A 55 10.45 11.67 13.67
C TYR A 55 11.82 11.82 13.01
N ASN A 56 12.87 11.34 13.68
CA ASN A 56 14.25 11.34 13.17
C ASN A 56 14.71 12.71 12.59
N GLY A 57 14.51 13.79 13.35
CA GLY A 57 14.87 15.15 12.93
C GLY A 57 13.89 15.83 11.97
N LEU A 58 12.87 15.12 11.47
CA LEU A 58 11.86 15.65 10.55
C LEU A 58 10.58 16.06 11.29
N TYR A 59 9.87 17.04 10.72
CA TYR A 59 8.51 17.42 11.11
C TYR A 59 7.48 16.68 10.27
N GLU A 60 6.44 16.17 10.91
CA GLU A 60 5.26 15.68 10.21
C GLU A 60 4.34 16.83 9.81
N LEU A 61 3.97 16.87 8.53
CA LEU A 61 2.83 17.60 8.03
C LEU A 61 1.69 16.61 7.81
N PHE A 62 0.67 16.70 8.66
CA PHE A 62 -0.58 15.97 8.55
C PHE A 62 -1.61 16.85 7.86
N PHE A 63 -2.08 16.44 6.68
CA PHE A 63 -3.05 17.15 5.87
C PHE A 63 -4.43 16.51 6.00
N SER A 64 -5.46 17.34 6.18
CA SER A 64 -6.87 16.94 6.05
C SER A 64 -7.53 17.89 5.05
N MET A 65 -8.05 17.34 3.95
CA MET A 65 -8.58 18.11 2.82
C MET A 65 -10.02 17.70 2.48
N GLU A 66 -10.90 18.68 2.29
CA GLU A 66 -12.27 18.48 1.79
C GLU A 66 -12.77 19.69 0.99
N LEU A 67 -13.88 19.50 0.26
CA LEU A 67 -14.58 20.62 -0.36
C LEU A 67 -15.37 21.42 0.69
N GLU A 68 -15.37 22.74 0.56
CA GLU A 68 -16.25 23.59 1.38
C GLU A 68 -17.72 23.48 0.96
N GLU A 69 -17.95 23.35 -0.35
CA GLU A 69 -19.28 23.16 -0.93
C GLU A 69 -19.26 22.11 -2.04
N ASN A 70 -20.36 21.37 -2.21
CA ASN A 70 -20.48 20.36 -3.25
C ASN A 70 -20.87 20.97 -4.61
N LYS A 71 -19.97 21.81 -5.16
CA LYS A 71 -20.14 22.51 -6.45
C LYS A 71 -19.64 21.72 -7.66
N LEU A 72 -18.89 20.64 -7.44
CA LEU A 72 -18.35 19.82 -8.53
C LEU A 72 -19.44 18.99 -9.22
N CYS A 73 -19.39 18.97 -10.56
CA CYS A 73 -20.24 18.13 -11.39
C CYS A 73 -19.90 16.64 -11.22
N ALA A 74 -20.77 15.75 -11.69
CA ALA A 74 -20.58 14.30 -11.59
C ALA A 74 -19.32 13.78 -12.30
N PHE A 75 -18.84 14.50 -13.33
CA PHE A 75 -17.62 14.14 -14.06
C PHE A 75 -16.35 14.34 -13.22
N ALA A 76 -16.29 15.43 -12.45
CA ALA A 76 -15.12 15.85 -11.69
C ALA A 76 -15.14 15.40 -10.21
N ARG A 77 -16.33 15.17 -9.65
CA ARG A 77 -16.53 14.80 -8.24
C ARG A 77 -15.75 13.53 -7.88
N GLY A 78 -14.94 13.61 -6.83
CA GLY A 78 -14.08 12.52 -6.39
C GLY A 78 -12.90 12.20 -7.31
N ARG A 79 -12.76 12.88 -8.46
CA ARG A 79 -11.69 12.65 -9.45
C ARG A 79 -10.69 13.80 -9.52
N ILE A 80 -11.07 15.01 -9.11
CA ILE A 80 -10.07 16.07 -8.86
C ILE A 80 -9.28 15.68 -7.62
N VAL A 81 -7.96 15.67 -7.73
CA VAL A 81 -7.03 15.32 -6.66
C VAL A 81 -6.13 16.50 -6.32
N GLY A 82 -5.78 16.64 -5.06
CA GLY A 82 -4.85 17.65 -4.57
C GLY A 82 -3.42 17.12 -4.49
N HIS A 83 -2.46 18.00 -4.77
CA HIS A 83 -1.04 17.75 -4.57
C HIS A 83 -0.42 18.93 -3.84
N ALA A 84 0.36 18.67 -2.80
CA ALA A 84 1.22 19.66 -2.17
C ALA A 84 2.56 19.73 -2.91
N LEU A 85 2.95 20.94 -3.32
CA LEU A 85 4.24 21.24 -3.92
C LEU A 85 5.14 21.81 -2.83
N LEU A 86 6.16 21.06 -2.45
CA LEU A 86 7.07 21.49 -1.39
C LEU A 86 8.20 22.38 -1.93
N PRO A 87 8.77 23.26 -1.09
CA PRO A 87 9.96 24.03 -1.45
C PRO A 87 11.17 23.17 -1.85
N SER A 88 11.24 21.92 -1.36
CA SER A 88 12.27 20.95 -1.75
C SER A 88 12.14 20.44 -3.19
N GLY A 89 11.05 20.77 -3.88
CA GLY A 89 10.69 20.23 -5.20
C GLY A 89 9.94 18.89 -5.13
N ALA A 90 9.79 18.29 -3.95
CA ALA A 90 8.98 17.10 -3.76
C ALA A 90 7.49 17.42 -3.94
N ILE A 91 6.75 16.45 -4.51
CA ILE A 91 5.30 16.52 -4.70
C ILE A 91 4.67 15.45 -3.83
N HIS A 92 3.72 15.87 -2.98
CA HIS A 92 2.99 14.96 -2.11
C HIS A 92 1.52 14.86 -2.52
N TYR A 93 1.02 13.63 -2.60
CA TYR A 93 -0.36 13.36 -2.99
C TYR A 93 -1.31 13.50 -1.80
N LEU A 94 -2.24 14.44 -1.88
CA LEU A 94 -3.19 14.73 -0.79
C LEU A 94 -4.45 13.87 -0.88
N GLY A 95 -4.79 13.34 -2.05
CA GLY A 95 -6.02 12.57 -2.26
C GLY A 95 -7.09 13.27 -3.09
N PRO A 96 -8.23 12.58 -3.33
CA PRO A 96 -9.37 13.15 -4.03
C PRO A 96 -10.06 14.24 -3.20
N LEU A 97 -10.61 15.24 -3.88
CA LEU A 97 -11.54 16.19 -3.29
C LEU A 97 -12.92 15.55 -3.13
N MET A 98 -13.28 15.31 -1.87
CA MET A 98 -14.55 14.71 -1.48
C MET A 98 -15.54 15.77 -0.99
N PRO A 99 -16.86 15.49 -1.00
CA PRO A 99 -17.88 16.42 -0.52
C PRO A 99 -17.67 16.83 0.95
N PRO A 100 -18.31 17.94 1.40
CA PRO A 100 -18.21 18.38 2.78
C PRO A 100 -18.59 17.28 3.78
N GLY A 101 -17.79 17.09 4.82
CA GLY A 101 -17.97 16.05 5.85
C GLY A 101 -17.27 14.73 5.55
N GLU A 102 -16.53 14.63 4.44
CA GLU A 102 -15.71 13.48 4.08
C GLU A 102 -14.23 13.89 3.91
N PRO A 103 -13.53 14.31 4.97
CA PRO A 103 -12.13 14.71 4.88
C PRO A 103 -11.24 13.57 4.41
N VAL A 104 -10.28 13.92 3.56
CA VAL A 104 -9.25 13.02 3.07
C VAL A 104 -7.93 13.36 3.75
N ASP A 105 -7.40 12.37 4.46
CA ASP A 105 -6.19 12.52 5.25
C ASP A 105 -4.95 11.98 4.51
N SER A 106 -3.85 12.71 4.61
CA SER A 106 -2.53 12.25 4.19
C SER A 106 -1.46 12.84 5.11
N ALA A 107 -0.28 12.24 5.14
CA ALA A 107 0.83 12.81 5.91
C ALA A 107 2.15 12.66 5.15
N MET A 108 3.09 13.56 5.46
CA MET A 108 4.47 13.42 5.02
C MET A 108 5.43 14.03 6.02
N PHE A 109 6.70 13.64 5.93
CA PHE A 109 7.78 14.25 6.70
C PHE A 109 8.54 15.27 5.87
N VAL A 110 8.91 16.39 6.49
CA VAL A 110 9.70 17.48 5.92
C VAL A 110 10.82 17.88 6.88
N GLU A 111 11.91 18.41 6.34
CA GLU A 111 13.02 18.95 7.14
C GLU A 111 12.59 20.22 7.87
N ASP A 112 11.90 21.11 7.16
CA ASP A 112 11.36 22.36 7.68
C ASP A 112 9.91 22.55 7.22
N ILE A 113 9.12 23.20 8.08
CA ILE A 113 7.72 23.53 7.79
C ILE A 113 7.72 24.77 6.90
N PRO A 114 7.11 24.71 5.70
CA PRO A 114 7.11 25.84 4.79
C PRO A 114 6.23 26.98 5.31
N ASP A 115 6.61 28.23 5.02
CA ASP A 115 5.85 29.42 5.40
C ASP A 115 4.51 29.51 4.66
N THR A 116 4.49 29.07 3.40
CA THR A 116 3.30 28.95 2.55
C THR A 116 3.22 27.56 1.93
N ILE A 117 2.00 27.09 1.70
CA ILE A 117 1.77 25.82 1.02
C ILE A 117 1.29 26.08 -0.40
N GLN A 118 2.00 25.52 -1.37
CA GLN A 118 1.55 25.54 -2.77
C GLN A 118 0.82 24.25 -3.08
N LEU A 119 -0.37 24.37 -3.66
CA LEU A 119 -1.22 23.25 -4.02
C LEU A 119 -1.45 23.22 -5.52
N ARG A 120 -1.47 22.03 -6.11
CA ARG A 120 -1.92 21.82 -7.49
C ARG A 120 -3.07 20.82 -7.51
N PHE A 121 -4.14 21.21 -8.19
CA PHE A 121 -5.27 20.33 -8.43
C PHE A 121 -5.22 19.78 -9.85
N THR A 122 -5.47 18.48 -9.99
CA THR A 122 -5.50 17.82 -11.30
C THR A 122 -6.68 16.88 -11.39
N LEU A 123 -7.24 16.69 -12.58
CA LEU A 123 -8.27 15.68 -12.80
C LEU A 123 -7.63 14.31 -13.05
N ASP A 124 -7.96 13.30 -12.25
CA ASP A 124 -7.52 11.93 -12.46
C ASP A 124 -8.32 11.26 -13.61
N MET A 125 -7.65 11.14 -14.76
CA MET A 125 -8.20 10.51 -15.97
C MET A 125 -8.01 8.99 -16.01
N LYS A 126 -7.35 8.39 -15.02
CA LYS A 126 -7.12 6.94 -14.95
C LYS A 126 -8.39 6.17 -14.59
N VAL A 127 -9.27 6.78 -13.81
CA VAL A 127 -10.52 6.19 -13.36
C VAL A 127 -11.72 6.71 -14.16
N PRO A 128 -12.76 5.89 -14.39
CA PRO A 128 -13.95 6.29 -15.13
C PRO A 128 -14.81 7.26 -14.32
N VAL A 129 -15.75 7.92 -15.01
CA VAL A 129 -16.75 8.80 -14.39
C VAL A 129 -17.58 8.02 -13.37
N GLY A 130 -17.82 8.62 -12.19
CA GLY A 130 -18.55 8.00 -11.09
C GLY A 130 -17.67 7.15 -10.16
N VAL A 131 -16.39 6.98 -10.47
CA VAL A 131 -15.41 6.32 -9.61
C VAL A 131 -14.43 7.36 -9.08
N SER A 132 -14.28 7.43 -7.76
CA SER A 132 -13.30 8.33 -7.14
C SER A 132 -11.87 7.89 -7.43
N ALA A 133 -10.97 8.86 -7.53
CA ALA A 133 -9.54 8.61 -7.52
C ALA A 133 -9.12 7.91 -6.21
N VAL A 134 -7.93 7.34 -6.23
CA VAL A 134 -7.35 6.59 -5.10
C VAL A 134 -7.15 7.45 -3.87
N TRP A 135 -7.49 6.93 -2.70
CA TRP A 135 -7.18 7.61 -1.45
C TRP A 135 -5.70 7.42 -1.07
N PRO A 136 -5.09 8.34 -0.30
CA PRO A 136 -3.68 8.23 0.09
C PRO A 136 -3.32 6.89 0.73
N ALA A 137 -4.16 6.36 1.63
CA ALA A 137 -3.95 5.05 2.25
C ALA A 137 -4.02 3.87 1.25
N GLU A 138 -4.77 4.02 0.16
CA GLU A 138 -4.89 2.99 -0.88
C GLU A 138 -3.65 2.97 -1.76
N LEU A 139 -3.14 4.15 -2.13
CA LEU A 139 -1.85 4.28 -2.81
C LEU A 139 -0.74 3.72 -1.95
N LEU A 140 -0.72 4.05 -0.66
CA LEU A 140 0.29 3.54 0.27
C LEU A 140 0.28 2.01 0.34
N LEU A 141 -0.90 1.40 0.38
CA LEU A 141 -1.05 -0.05 0.32
C LEU A 141 -0.57 -0.62 -1.02
N ALA A 142 -0.94 0.01 -2.14
CA ALA A 142 -0.52 -0.41 -3.47
C ALA A 142 1.00 -0.30 -3.66
N ASP A 143 1.64 0.73 -3.11
CA ASP A 143 3.09 0.92 -3.15
C ASP A 143 3.82 -0.20 -2.38
N HIS A 144 3.29 -0.63 -1.23
CA HIS A 144 3.85 -1.77 -0.50
C HIS A 144 3.65 -3.08 -1.24
N VAL A 145 2.50 -3.27 -1.89
CA VAL A 145 2.26 -4.42 -2.76
C VAL A 145 3.26 -4.44 -3.91
N MET A 146 3.48 -3.29 -4.56
CA MET A 146 4.48 -3.12 -5.60
C MET A 146 5.88 -3.48 -5.10
N ALA A 147 6.28 -2.98 -3.93
CA ALA A 147 7.56 -3.30 -3.33
C ALA A 147 7.72 -4.81 -3.09
N ILE A 148 6.68 -5.51 -2.62
CA ILE A 148 6.71 -6.96 -2.42
C ILE A 148 6.92 -7.70 -3.75
N ILE A 149 6.14 -7.38 -4.78
CA ILE A 149 6.24 -8.10 -6.07
C ILE A 149 7.50 -7.73 -6.86
N ASP A 150 8.02 -6.52 -6.70
CA ASP A 150 9.26 -6.05 -7.34
C ASP A 150 10.50 -6.71 -6.74
N ASN A 151 10.42 -7.12 -5.47
CA ASN A 151 11.51 -7.78 -4.74
C ASN A 151 11.25 -9.28 -4.55
N ASP A 152 10.42 -9.89 -5.39
CA ASP A 152 10.26 -11.34 -5.41
C ASP A 152 11.59 -12.00 -5.80
N ASP A 153 12.11 -12.87 -4.92
CA ASP A 153 13.45 -13.48 -5.03
C ASP A 153 13.70 -14.21 -6.35
N LEU A 154 12.64 -14.74 -6.97
CA LEU A 154 12.73 -15.49 -8.23
C LEU A 154 12.30 -14.67 -9.43
N SER A 155 11.91 -13.40 -9.26
CA SER A 155 11.43 -12.54 -10.35
C SER A 155 10.25 -13.15 -11.12
N GLY A 156 9.40 -13.92 -10.43
CA GLY A 156 8.23 -14.60 -11.00
C GLY A 156 6.91 -13.91 -10.65
N SER A 157 5.80 -14.56 -10.97
CA SER A 157 4.49 -14.09 -10.51
C SER A 157 4.25 -14.54 -9.06
N VAL A 158 3.56 -13.70 -8.29
CA VAL A 158 3.24 -13.98 -6.88
C VAL A 158 1.73 -14.24 -6.76
N PRO A 159 1.29 -15.31 -6.08
CA PRO A 159 -0.13 -15.50 -5.77
C PRO A 159 -0.72 -14.27 -5.10
N SER A 160 -1.86 -13.79 -5.58
CA SER A 160 -2.52 -12.61 -5.03
C SER A 160 -2.91 -12.81 -3.55
N SER A 161 -3.33 -14.01 -3.18
CA SER A 161 -3.65 -14.41 -1.79
C SER A 161 -2.43 -14.35 -0.86
N HIS A 162 -1.26 -14.70 -1.38
CA HIS A 162 0.00 -14.62 -0.64
C HIS A 162 0.36 -13.16 -0.37
N VAL A 163 0.30 -12.30 -1.40
CA VAL A 163 0.52 -10.85 -1.22
C VAL A 163 -0.45 -10.28 -0.17
N GLN A 164 -1.73 -10.65 -0.21
CA GLN A 164 -2.70 -10.24 0.81
C GLN A 164 -2.25 -10.58 2.23
N ASN A 165 -1.79 -11.81 2.45
CA ASN A 165 -1.32 -12.26 3.76
C ASN A 165 -0.10 -11.48 4.26
N LEU A 166 0.73 -10.97 3.35
CA LEU A 166 1.90 -10.14 3.70
C LEU A 166 1.51 -8.73 4.12
N VAL A 167 0.46 -8.16 3.50
CA VAL A 167 0.07 -6.75 3.73
C VAL A 167 -1.10 -6.57 4.69
N ARG A 168 -1.86 -7.62 5.01
CA ARG A 168 -3.08 -7.53 5.84
C ARG A 168 -2.85 -7.00 7.26
N GLU A 169 -1.63 -7.11 7.76
CA GLU A 169 -1.26 -6.65 9.10
C GLU A 169 -0.57 -5.28 9.11
N LEU A 170 -0.50 -4.60 7.96
CA LEU A 170 -0.02 -3.24 7.88
C LEU A 170 -1.01 -2.26 8.51
N PRO A 171 -0.54 -1.17 9.14
CA PRO A 171 -1.39 -0.27 9.93
C PRO A 171 -2.40 0.48 9.07
N PHE A 172 -2.09 0.69 7.79
CA PHE A 172 -2.97 1.32 6.80
C PHE A 172 -3.85 0.33 6.03
N TYR A 173 -3.74 -0.99 6.25
CA TYR A 173 -4.48 -1.98 5.45
C TYR A 173 -5.99 -1.76 5.49
N ASN A 174 -6.58 -1.61 6.69
CA ASN A 174 -8.02 -1.40 6.84
C ASN A 174 -8.51 -0.13 6.15
N ARG A 175 -7.69 0.94 6.17
CA ARG A 175 -8.01 2.20 5.50
C ARG A 175 -7.87 2.07 3.98
N GLY A 176 -6.78 1.46 3.50
CA GLY A 176 -6.54 1.20 2.08
C GLY A 176 -7.50 0.19 1.46
N MET A 177 -8.17 -0.63 2.27
CA MET A 177 -9.20 -1.56 1.82
C MET A 177 -10.62 -1.02 1.99
N ARG A 178 -10.82 0.16 2.59
CA ARG A 178 -12.14 0.64 3.03
C ARG A 178 -13.20 0.65 1.93
N ARG A 179 -12.88 1.08 0.71
CA ARG A 179 -13.82 1.06 -0.43
C ARG A 179 -13.84 -0.27 -1.19
N PHE A 180 -12.86 -1.12 -0.95
CA PHE A 180 -12.71 -2.40 -1.62
C PHE A 180 -13.23 -3.50 -0.71
N ASN A 181 -14.50 -3.87 -0.90
CA ASN A 181 -15.17 -4.92 -0.12
C ASN A 181 -14.36 -6.23 0.00
N ASN A 182 -13.48 -6.50 -0.96
CA ASN A 182 -12.55 -7.62 -0.91
C ASN A 182 -11.23 -7.30 -1.64
N TRP A 183 -10.22 -8.12 -1.35
CA TRP A 183 -8.86 -8.02 -1.90
C TRP A 183 -8.80 -8.12 -3.43
N SER A 184 -9.56 -9.03 -4.03
CA SER A 184 -9.58 -9.20 -5.49
C SER A 184 -10.01 -7.93 -6.21
N ASN A 185 -10.95 -7.17 -5.64
CA ASN A 185 -11.39 -5.89 -6.20
C ASN A 185 -10.29 -4.83 -6.12
N PHE A 186 -9.58 -4.73 -4.99
CA PHE A 186 -8.41 -3.87 -4.85
C PHE A 186 -7.35 -4.20 -5.91
N VAL A 187 -7.01 -5.49 -6.03
CA VAL A 187 -5.97 -5.98 -6.95
C VAL A 187 -6.30 -5.67 -8.41
N ARG A 188 -7.56 -5.91 -8.82
CA ARG A 188 -8.03 -5.61 -10.19
C ARG A 188 -8.11 -4.12 -10.45
N PHE A 189 -8.54 -3.33 -9.48
CA PHE A 189 -8.66 -1.88 -9.63
C PHE A 189 -7.32 -1.23 -9.96
N PHE A 190 -6.27 -1.54 -9.20
CA PHE A 190 -4.94 -0.99 -9.42
C PHE A 190 -4.24 -1.56 -10.66
N ALA A 191 -4.49 -2.83 -11.02
CA ALA A 191 -4.04 -3.38 -12.31
C ALA A 191 -4.68 -2.65 -13.49
N MET A 192 -6.00 -2.43 -13.44
CA MET A 192 -6.76 -1.93 -14.58
C MET A 192 -6.62 -0.43 -14.79
N TYR A 193 -6.70 0.37 -13.73
CA TYR A 193 -6.76 1.84 -13.84
C TYR A 193 -5.40 2.50 -13.60
N TYR A 194 -4.62 1.99 -12.64
CA TYR A 194 -3.32 2.58 -12.29
C TYR A 194 -2.16 1.84 -12.94
N HIS A 195 -2.43 0.69 -13.58
CA HIS A 195 -1.44 -0.19 -14.18
C HIS A 195 -0.27 -0.47 -13.24
N SER A 196 -0.55 -0.72 -11.95
CA SER A 196 0.49 -0.98 -10.97
C SER A 196 1.21 -2.30 -11.29
N TRP A 197 0.46 -3.35 -11.59
CA TRP A 197 0.95 -4.69 -11.91
C TRP A 197 0.12 -5.34 -13.01
N GLU A 198 0.62 -6.43 -13.58
CA GLU A 198 -0.15 -7.30 -14.47
C GLU A 198 -0.76 -8.47 -13.70
N LEU A 199 -1.93 -8.92 -14.14
CA LEU A 199 -2.64 -10.07 -13.57
C LEU A 199 -2.54 -11.26 -14.52
N ILE A 200 -2.04 -12.37 -13.99
CA ILE A 200 -1.91 -13.63 -14.71
C ILE A 200 -2.79 -14.68 -14.05
N GLN A 201 -3.43 -15.49 -14.88
CA GLN A 201 -4.18 -16.65 -14.45
C GLN A 201 -3.94 -17.76 -15.48
N TYR A 202 -3.21 -18.80 -15.06
CA TYR A 202 -2.95 -19.94 -15.93
C TYR A 202 -4.23 -20.76 -16.09
N SER A 203 -4.65 -21.00 -17.34
CA SER A 203 -5.70 -21.98 -17.63
C SER A 203 -5.23 -23.39 -17.29
N GLU A 204 -6.15 -24.34 -17.14
CA GLU A 204 -5.81 -25.75 -16.94
C GLU A 204 -4.92 -26.28 -18.08
N GLU A 205 -5.27 -25.98 -19.33
CA GLU A 205 -4.46 -26.37 -20.50
C GLU A 205 -3.04 -25.82 -20.44
N MET A 206 -2.87 -24.53 -20.09
CA MET A 206 -1.55 -23.91 -19.99
C MET A 206 -0.76 -24.46 -18.81
N HIS A 207 -1.45 -24.75 -17.70
CA HIS A 207 -0.85 -25.34 -16.50
C HIS A 207 -0.28 -26.74 -16.80
N GLU A 208 -1.06 -27.58 -17.48
CA GLU A 208 -0.63 -28.90 -17.95
C GLU A 208 0.51 -28.81 -18.96
N HIS A 209 0.42 -27.90 -19.94
CA HIS A 209 1.46 -27.71 -20.95
C HIS A 209 2.80 -27.28 -20.36
N LEU A 210 2.78 -26.39 -19.36
CA LEU A 210 3.98 -25.97 -18.61
C LEU A 210 4.43 -27.04 -17.60
N GLY A 211 3.63 -28.07 -17.38
CA GLY A 211 3.90 -29.18 -16.46
C GLY A 211 4.01 -28.75 -15.00
N PHE A 212 3.24 -27.74 -14.57
CA PHE A 212 3.27 -27.29 -13.18
C PHE A 212 2.82 -28.39 -12.22
N SER A 213 3.42 -28.41 -11.03
CA SER A 213 3.01 -29.31 -9.95
C SER A 213 1.64 -28.94 -9.40
N LYS A 214 1.06 -29.82 -8.59
CA LYS A 214 -0.21 -29.56 -7.90
C LYS A 214 -0.12 -28.49 -6.80
N LEU A 215 1.09 -28.00 -6.49
CA LEU A 215 1.31 -26.94 -5.51
C LEU A 215 1.05 -25.54 -6.08
N MET A 216 1.22 -25.38 -7.40
CA MET A 216 0.79 -24.21 -8.13
C MET A 216 -0.59 -24.49 -8.71
N LEU A 217 -1.60 -23.71 -8.33
CA LEU A 217 -2.98 -24.00 -8.73
C LEU A 217 -3.32 -23.35 -10.07
N ALA A 218 -3.91 -24.12 -10.99
CA ALA A 218 -4.56 -23.57 -12.17
C ALA A 218 -5.71 -22.64 -11.75
N GLY A 219 -5.94 -21.58 -12.52
CA GLY A 219 -6.97 -20.59 -12.20
C GLY A 219 -6.65 -19.69 -11.01
N GLU A 220 -5.50 -19.82 -10.35
CA GLU A 220 -5.07 -18.89 -9.30
C GLU A 220 -4.76 -17.51 -9.92
N MET A 221 -5.29 -16.45 -9.31
CA MET A 221 -4.93 -15.07 -9.68
C MET A 221 -3.56 -14.73 -9.12
N ARG A 222 -2.65 -14.37 -10.02
CA ARG A 222 -1.25 -14.08 -9.71
C ARG A 222 -0.90 -12.69 -10.21
N MET A 223 0.02 -12.04 -9.50
CA MET A 223 0.42 -10.66 -9.71
C MET A 223 1.87 -10.65 -10.22
N VAL A 224 2.13 -9.91 -11.29
CA VAL A 224 3.47 -9.80 -11.90
C VAL A 224 3.89 -8.34 -11.92
N SER A 225 5.10 -8.09 -11.43
CA SER A 225 5.75 -6.79 -11.64
C SER A 225 6.01 -6.56 -13.13
N LYS A 226 5.78 -5.33 -13.58
CA LYS A 226 6.10 -4.91 -14.95
C LYS A 226 7.55 -5.16 -15.33
N LYS A 227 8.47 -5.21 -14.36
CA LYS A 227 9.90 -5.51 -14.55
C LYS A 227 10.13 -6.93 -15.07
N PHE A 228 9.21 -7.86 -14.81
CA PHE A 228 9.40 -9.29 -15.04
C PHE A 228 8.47 -9.88 -16.12
N LEU A 229 7.74 -9.05 -16.87
CA LEU A 229 6.74 -9.52 -17.84
C LEU A 229 7.27 -10.47 -18.91
N ASN A 230 8.55 -10.35 -19.26
CA ASN A 230 9.17 -11.17 -20.29
C ASN A 230 9.81 -12.46 -19.74
N SER A 231 9.86 -12.63 -18.41
CA SER A 231 10.59 -13.73 -17.76
C SER A 231 9.77 -14.48 -16.71
N TYR A 232 8.62 -13.94 -16.27
CA TYR A 232 7.90 -14.46 -15.11
C TYR A 232 7.49 -15.93 -15.27
N MET A 233 7.10 -16.38 -16.47
CA MET A 233 6.68 -17.77 -16.70
C MET A 233 7.81 -18.78 -16.44
N ARG A 234 9.04 -18.43 -16.85
CA ARG A 234 10.22 -19.26 -16.58
C ARG A 234 10.53 -19.29 -15.09
N ALA A 235 10.50 -18.13 -14.45
CA ALA A 235 10.70 -18.00 -13.01
C ALA A 235 9.63 -18.76 -12.19
N ASP A 236 8.38 -18.74 -12.63
CA ASP A 236 7.30 -19.51 -12.01
C ASP A 236 7.53 -21.00 -12.13
N LYS A 237 8.05 -21.47 -13.27
CA LYS A 237 8.41 -22.87 -13.44
C LYS A 237 9.56 -23.29 -12.53
N GLU A 238 10.59 -22.48 -12.43
CA GLU A 238 11.72 -22.72 -11.52
C GLU A 238 11.25 -22.73 -10.05
N ARG A 239 10.37 -21.80 -9.66
CA ARG A 239 9.75 -21.76 -8.33
C ARG A 239 8.94 -23.01 -8.03
N ASP A 240 8.12 -23.45 -8.97
CA ASP A 240 7.28 -24.64 -8.82
C ASP A 240 8.13 -25.89 -8.59
N ILE A 241 9.23 -26.06 -9.34
CA ILE A 241 10.20 -27.15 -9.14
C ILE A 241 10.79 -27.07 -7.72
N ILE A 242 11.33 -25.91 -7.31
CA ILE A 242 11.93 -25.71 -6.00
C ILE A 242 10.94 -26.01 -4.87
N ARG A 243 9.68 -25.56 -5.00
CA ARG A 243 8.64 -25.83 -4.00
C ARG A 243 8.24 -27.30 -3.97
N TYR A 244 8.18 -27.96 -5.13
CA TYR A 244 7.86 -29.38 -5.20
C TYR A 244 8.96 -30.23 -4.58
N GLU A 245 10.23 -29.93 -4.85
CA GLU A 245 11.38 -30.58 -4.19
C GLU A 245 11.31 -30.38 -2.67
N ALA A 246 11.10 -29.15 -2.20
CA ALA A 246 10.94 -28.87 -0.78
C ALA A 246 9.74 -29.61 -0.17
N PHE A 247 8.63 -29.74 -0.89
CA PHE A 247 7.48 -30.51 -0.42
C PHE A 247 7.81 -31.99 -0.23
N LEU A 248 8.50 -32.61 -1.20
CA LEU A 248 8.94 -33.98 -1.08
C LEU A 248 9.93 -34.15 0.09
N GLU A 249 10.91 -33.26 0.24
CA GLU A 249 11.84 -33.26 1.37
C GLU A 249 11.09 -33.16 2.71
N PHE A 250 10.11 -32.25 2.82
CA PHE A 250 9.33 -32.07 4.04
C PHE A 250 8.46 -33.30 4.36
N GLN A 251 7.86 -33.93 3.34
CA GLN A 251 7.11 -35.17 3.53
C GLN A 251 8.00 -36.31 4.04
N HIS A 252 9.20 -36.49 3.46
CA HIS A 252 10.13 -37.52 3.93
C HIS A 252 10.58 -37.25 5.38
N LEU A 253 10.86 -35.99 5.72
CA LEU A 253 11.22 -35.61 7.08
C LEU A 253 10.06 -35.87 8.06
N LEU A 254 8.83 -35.52 7.70
CA LEU A 254 7.65 -35.81 8.50
C LEU A 254 7.49 -37.32 8.74
N LEU A 255 7.60 -38.11 7.67
CA LEU A 255 7.50 -39.58 7.73
C LEU A 255 8.61 -40.20 8.60
N SER A 256 9.79 -39.59 8.68
CA SER A 256 10.86 -40.07 9.57
C SER A 256 10.49 -39.96 11.06
N PHE A 257 9.61 -39.02 11.41
CA PHE A 257 9.10 -38.86 12.78
C PHE A 257 7.84 -39.66 13.06
N THR A 258 6.98 -39.84 12.06
CA THR A 258 5.65 -40.43 12.25
C THR A 258 5.57 -41.89 11.81
N GLY A 259 6.56 -42.38 11.08
CA GLY A 259 6.44 -43.62 10.31
C GLY A 259 5.52 -43.47 9.09
N PRO A 260 5.43 -44.50 8.23
CA PRO A 260 4.47 -44.56 7.13
C PRO A 260 3.04 -44.53 7.66
N PHE A 261 2.11 -44.00 6.84
CA PHE A 261 0.69 -43.94 7.19
C PHE A 261 0.13 -45.34 7.46
N ASP A 262 -0.36 -45.56 8.68
CA ASP A 262 -0.83 -46.86 9.17
C ASP A 262 -2.33 -47.11 8.89
N GLY A 263 -2.98 -46.24 8.12
CA GLY A 263 -4.41 -46.34 7.80
C GLY A 263 -5.35 -45.83 8.90
N THR A 264 -4.83 -45.41 10.06
CA THR A 264 -5.65 -44.86 11.13
C THR A 264 -6.00 -43.38 10.86
N ARG A 265 -7.23 -42.96 11.15
CA ARG A 265 -7.70 -41.56 10.97
C ARG A 265 -7.03 -40.56 11.92
N ARG A 266 -6.09 -40.97 12.78
CA ARG A 266 -5.47 -40.07 13.74
C ARG A 266 -4.18 -39.50 13.15
N SER A 267 -4.14 -38.18 13.00
CA SER A 267 -2.89 -37.48 12.70
C SER A 267 -1.83 -37.88 13.75
N PRO A 268 -0.65 -38.35 13.33
CA PRO A 268 0.39 -38.78 14.25
C PRO A 268 0.78 -37.62 15.17
N ARG A 269 0.89 -37.89 16.48
CA ARG A 269 1.29 -36.87 17.45
C ARG A 269 2.79 -36.65 17.34
N LEU A 270 3.18 -35.49 16.83
CA LEU A 270 4.57 -35.05 16.80
C LEU A 270 5.03 -34.63 18.20
N SER A 271 6.26 -34.98 18.57
CA SER A 271 6.91 -34.44 19.77
C SER A 271 7.30 -32.97 19.55
N ASN A 272 7.54 -32.23 20.63
CA ASN A 272 8.03 -30.85 20.54
C ASN A 272 9.37 -30.76 19.79
N ASP A 273 10.25 -31.75 19.96
CA ASP A 273 11.51 -31.83 19.23
C ASP A 273 11.30 -32.04 17.72
N ALA A 274 10.36 -32.90 17.33
CA ALA A 274 10.02 -33.11 15.93
C ALA A 274 9.42 -31.84 15.31
N PHE A 275 8.56 -31.12 16.04
CA PHE A 275 8.03 -29.83 15.59
C PHE A 275 9.14 -28.78 15.40
N ARG A 276 10.09 -28.69 16.33
CA ARG A 276 11.23 -27.79 16.21
C ARG A 276 12.08 -28.11 14.98
N LEU A 277 12.45 -29.38 14.80
CA LEU A 277 13.25 -29.82 13.64
C LEU A 277 12.54 -29.57 12.31
N LEU A 278 11.23 -29.83 12.24
CA LEU A 278 10.41 -29.50 11.07
C LEU A 278 10.42 -27.99 10.81
N GLY A 279 10.20 -27.16 11.84
CA GLY A 279 10.18 -25.71 11.72
C GLY A 279 11.52 -25.07 11.35
N GLU A 280 12.63 -25.70 11.74
CA GLU A 280 13.99 -25.23 11.43
C GLU A 280 14.49 -25.69 10.05
N SER A 281 13.84 -26.69 9.45
CA SER A 281 14.25 -27.28 8.16
C SER A 281 14.22 -26.28 7.00
N ARG A 282 15.13 -26.47 6.03
CA ARG A 282 15.16 -25.68 4.78
C ARG A 282 13.83 -25.80 4.03
N SER A 283 13.32 -27.02 3.90
CA SER A 283 12.09 -27.30 3.17
C SER A 283 10.87 -26.57 3.75
N PHE A 284 10.74 -26.52 5.08
CA PHE A 284 9.70 -25.73 5.72
C PHE A 284 9.83 -24.24 5.40
N ARG A 285 11.04 -23.67 5.46
CA ARG A 285 11.28 -22.26 5.13
C ARG A 285 10.97 -21.95 3.67
N THR A 286 11.28 -22.86 2.74
CA THR A 286 10.97 -22.70 1.32
C THR A 286 9.48 -22.80 1.03
N LEU A 287 8.74 -23.64 1.76
CA LEU A 287 7.31 -23.82 1.58
C LEU A 287 6.48 -22.74 2.28
N ASN A 288 7.00 -22.19 3.37
CA ASN A 288 6.29 -21.25 4.22
C ASN A 288 6.63 -19.81 3.84
N THR A 289 5.60 -19.05 3.53
CA THR A 289 5.68 -17.61 3.40
C THR A 289 6.14 -16.98 4.72
N VAL A 290 7.20 -16.18 4.65
CA VAL A 290 7.63 -15.35 5.78
C VAL A 290 6.56 -14.31 6.10
N ASN A 291 6.05 -14.29 7.33
CA ASN A 291 5.17 -13.21 7.78
C ASN A 291 6.02 -11.94 7.98
N TYR A 292 5.96 -11.04 7.01
CA TYR A 292 6.76 -9.81 6.98
C TYR A 292 6.55 -8.93 8.22
N VAL A 293 5.31 -8.85 8.73
CA VAL A 293 5.01 -8.08 9.95
C VAL A 293 5.64 -8.72 11.19
N ARG A 294 5.74 -10.05 11.26
CA ARG A 294 6.50 -10.70 12.35
C ARG A 294 7.98 -10.32 12.32
N ILE A 295 8.59 -10.24 11.13
CA ILE A 295 9.98 -9.79 11.01
C ILE A 295 10.10 -8.32 11.41
N LEU A 296 9.22 -7.45 10.91
CA LEU A 296 9.24 -6.03 11.27
C LEU A 296 9.07 -5.81 12.79
N ARG A 297 8.18 -6.58 13.42
CA ARG A 297 8.00 -6.55 14.88
C ARG A 297 9.25 -7.05 15.61
N LEU A 298 9.91 -8.10 15.13
CA LEU A 298 11.19 -8.55 15.70
C LEU A 298 12.30 -7.51 15.52
N VAL A 299 12.34 -6.83 14.37
CA VAL A 299 13.27 -5.74 14.09
C VAL A 299 12.99 -4.54 14.99
N ALA A 300 11.71 -4.24 15.28
CA ALA A 300 11.32 -3.18 16.21
C ALA A 300 11.67 -3.48 17.69
N LEU A 301 11.99 -4.74 18.02
CA LEU A 301 12.49 -5.14 19.34
C LEU A 301 14.02 -5.00 19.46
N ASP A 302 14.73 -4.75 18.36
CA ASP A 302 16.16 -4.43 18.39
C ASP A 302 16.35 -2.99 18.91
N PRO A 303 17.02 -2.78 20.05
CA PRO A 303 17.19 -1.44 20.63
C PRO A 303 18.02 -0.50 19.76
N GLU A 304 18.73 -1.00 18.75
CA GLU A 304 19.48 -0.20 17.79
C GLU A 304 18.64 0.22 16.57
N ARG A 305 17.39 -0.22 16.47
CA ARG A 305 16.53 0.00 15.30
C ARG A 305 15.19 0.63 15.68
N TYR A 306 14.79 1.61 14.89
CA TYR A 306 13.53 2.33 15.06
C TYR A 306 12.64 2.08 13.86
N VAL A 307 11.41 1.62 14.10
CA VAL A 307 10.47 1.29 13.02
C VAL A 307 9.29 2.25 13.04
N LEU A 308 9.16 3.11 12.03
CA LEU A 308 7.91 3.85 11.83
C LEU A 308 6.85 2.90 11.29
N PHE A 309 5.88 2.58 12.13
CA PHE A 309 4.76 1.73 11.80
C PHE A 309 3.44 2.49 12.01
N ASP A 310 3.07 3.31 11.03
CA ASP A 310 1.98 4.29 11.14
C ASP A 310 0.99 4.15 9.99
N ALA A 311 -0.29 4.46 10.23
CA ALA A 311 -1.36 4.35 9.24
C ALA A 311 -1.32 5.42 8.12
N HIS A 312 -0.44 6.42 8.20
CA HIS A 312 -0.31 7.48 7.21
C HIS A 312 1.04 7.49 6.49
N HIS A 313 1.98 6.66 6.92
CA HIS A 313 3.35 6.67 6.40
C HIS A 313 3.77 5.31 5.87
N PRO A 314 4.69 5.28 4.88
CA PRO A 314 5.40 4.06 4.56
C PRO A 314 6.13 3.50 5.76
N ILE A 315 6.30 2.18 5.80
CA ILE A 315 7.13 1.55 6.81
C ILE A 315 8.57 2.06 6.62
N ARG A 316 9.15 2.62 7.68
CA ARG A 316 10.55 3.07 7.70
C ARG A 316 11.29 2.34 8.80
N ILE A 317 12.55 2.00 8.54
CA ILE A 317 13.46 1.40 9.52
C ILE A 317 14.70 2.28 9.58
N ASP A 318 14.92 2.90 10.73
CA ASP A 318 16.04 3.80 10.97
C ASP A 318 17.04 3.18 11.96
N TRP A 319 18.32 3.43 11.69
CA TRP A 319 19.45 2.89 12.47
C TRP A 319 20.01 3.88 13.50
N LYS A 320 19.41 5.07 13.60
CA LYS A 320 19.84 6.13 14.52
C LYS A 320 18.77 6.35 15.58
N HIS A 321 19.18 6.25 16.85
CA HIS A 321 18.37 6.66 17.99
C HIS A 321 18.06 8.16 17.89
N SER A 322 16.78 8.53 17.90
CA SER A 322 16.33 9.91 18.03
C SER A 322 15.42 10.04 19.24
N GLU A 323 15.85 10.82 20.24
CA GLU A 323 15.06 11.16 21.44
C GLU A 323 13.79 11.98 21.09
N GLU A 324 13.71 12.50 19.87
CA GLU A 324 12.60 13.32 19.37
C GLU A 324 11.44 12.48 18.82
N THR A 325 11.64 11.16 18.68
CA THR A 325 10.62 10.23 18.17
C THR A 325 9.45 10.20 19.14
N THR A 326 8.39 10.94 18.80
CA THR A 326 7.21 11.03 19.67
C THR A 326 6.52 9.66 19.70
N PRO A 327 6.03 9.17 20.86
CA PRO A 327 5.45 7.83 20.96
C PRO A 327 4.21 7.66 20.06
N GLY A 328 4.45 7.13 18.87
CA GLY A 328 3.49 6.37 18.05
C GLY A 328 4.05 4.98 17.72
N LEU A 329 5.21 4.64 18.28
CA LEU A 329 5.82 3.32 18.28
C LEU A 329 4.97 2.42 19.16
N VAL A 330 3.96 1.79 18.55
CA VAL A 330 3.22 0.62 19.04
C VAL A 330 2.89 0.72 20.53
N GLU A 331 1.68 1.18 20.87
CA GLU A 331 1.05 0.69 22.09
C GLU A 331 1.01 -0.84 21.98
N MET A 332 1.92 -1.50 22.67
CA MET A 332 2.10 -2.94 22.61
C MET A 332 0.84 -3.61 23.16
N CYS A 333 0.03 -4.18 22.26
CA CYS A 333 -0.86 -5.26 22.67
C CYS A 333 0.00 -6.38 23.28
N PRO A 334 -0.32 -6.87 24.50
CA PRO A 334 0.41 -7.96 25.11
C PRO A 334 0.30 -9.23 24.25
N VAL A 335 1.38 -10.00 24.26
CA VAL A 335 1.56 -11.28 23.55
C VAL A 335 0.46 -12.28 23.88
#